data_AF-A0A7V9GX70-F1
#
_entry.id   AF-A0A7V9GX70-F1
#
_cell.length_a   1.000
_cell.length_b   1.000
_cell.length_c   1.000
_cell.angle_alpha   90.00
_cell.angle_beta   90.00
_cell.angle_gamma   90.00
#
_symmetry.space_group_name_H-M   'P 1'
#
loop_
_entity.id
_entity.type
_entity.pdbx_description
1 polymer ?
#
loop_
_entity_poly.entity_id
_entity_poly.type
_entity_poly.pdbx_seq_one_letter_code
_entity_poly.pdbx_strand_id
1 'polypeptide(L)'
;MYFLVLLGLLVGLVSLVRMRYARASRAERWGLRLSLTGLLLNLAAIVTDYTVFEGTLVEDGGFLVGTLLGLLLLTVGSILAGIAWLRSPGAPRLGAWLVLLAIPGMVLLGILGFGNLPSMPVAWFCLAWLALGGYLVRSPA
;
A
#
# COMPACT_ATOMS: atom_id res chain seq x y z
N MET A 1 -11.53 -2.43 -12.62
CA MET A 1 -10.29 -3.20 -12.45
C MET A 1 -9.47 -2.76 -11.23
N TYR A 2 -9.30 -1.45 -11.00
CA TYR A 2 -8.56 -0.87 -9.87
C TYR A 2 -9.07 -1.31 -8.48
N PHE A 3 -10.39 -1.42 -8.30
CA PHE A 3 -11.03 -1.92 -7.07
C PHE A 3 -10.59 -3.35 -6.68
N LEU A 4 -10.50 -4.27 -7.64
CA LEU A 4 -10.05 -5.65 -7.39
C LEU A 4 -8.57 -5.70 -6.97
N VAL A 5 -7.73 -4.85 -7.57
CA VAL A 5 -6.32 -4.75 -7.21
C VAL A 5 -6.17 -4.27 -5.77
N LEU A 6 -6.93 -3.25 -5.36
CA LEU A 6 -6.92 -2.75 -3.99
C LEU A 6 -7.48 -3.75 -2.99
N LEU A 7 -8.52 -4.52 -3.35
CA LEU A 7 -9.01 -5.63 -2.53
C LEU A 7 -7.93 -6.70 -2.32
N GLY A 8 -7.25 -7.12 -3.38
CA GLY A 8 -6.15 -8.08 -3.29
C GLY A 8 -5.02 -7.56 -2.40
N LEU A 9 -4.67 -6.28 -2.55
CA LEU A 9 -3.69 -5.60 -1.73
C LEU A 9 -4.11 -5.51 -0.25
N LEU A 10 -5.40 -5.26 0.02
CA LEU A 10 -5.98 -5.25 1.37
C LEU A 10 -5.82 -6.63 2.03
N VAL A 11 -6.21 -7.69 1.32
CA VAL A 11 -6.12 -9.07 1.82
C VAL A 11 -4.66 -9.43 2.10
N GLY A 12 -3.74 -9.07 1.21
CA GLY A 12 -2.30 -9.28 1.42
C GLY A 12 -1.78 -8.54 2.66
N LEU A 13 -2.15 -7.27 2.82
CA LEU A 13 -1.73 -6.45 3.96
C LEU A 13 -2.30 -6.97 5.29
N VAL A 14 -3.57 -7.36 5.33
CA VAL A 14 -4.21 -7.97 6.51
C VAL A 14 -3.54 -9.29 6.89
N SER A 15 -3.25 -10.14 5.90
CA SER A 15 -2.57 -11.42 6.12
C SER A 15 -1.18 -11.20 6.73
N LEU A 16 -0.44 -10.25 6.18
CA LEU A 16 0.89 -9.90 6.66
C LEU A 16 0.86 -9.30 8.06
N VAL A 17 -0.12 -8.42 8.36
CA VAL A 17 -0.36 -7.93 9.72
C VAL A 17 -0.55 -9.10 10.65
N ARG A 18 -1.42 -10.06 10.34
CA ARG A 18 -1.66 -11.23 11.20
C ARG A 18 -0.39 -12.05 11.45
N MET A 19 0.42 -12.29 10.43
CA MET A 19 1.67 -13.06 10.55
C MET A 19 2.75 -12.34 11.38
N ARG A 20 2.79 -11.01 11.33
CA ARG A 20 3.87 -10.20 11.93
C ARG A 20 3.50 -9.52 13.24
N TYR A 21 2.21 -9.33 13.55
CA TYR A 21 1.77 -8.40 14.61
C TYR A 21 2.39 -8.69 15.98
N ALA A 22 2.54 -9.96 16.35
CA ALA A 22 3.11 -10.37 17.63
C ALA A 22 4.60 -10.02 17.77
N ARG A 23 5.37 -10.05 16.67
CA ARG A 23 6.82 -9.77 16.64
C ARG A 23 7.13 -8.36 16.12
N ALA A 24 6.11 -7.60 15.73
CA ALA A 24 6.27 -6.30 15.11
C ALA A 24 6.71 -5.23 16.13
N SER A 25 7.69 -4.42 15.73
CA SER A 25 8.10 -3.24 16.50
C SER A 25 6.97 -2.20 16.55
N ARG A 26 7.07 -1.21 17.45
CA ARG A 26 6.07 -0.13 17.55
C ARG A 26 5.97 0.67 16.24
N ALA A 27 7.11 0.94 15.59
CA ALA A 27 7.17 1.64 14.31
C ALA A 27 6.52 0.83 13.19
N GLU A 28 6.78 -0.48 13.13
CA GLU A 28 6.16 -1.38 12.17
C GLU A 28 4.64 -1.46 12.34
N ARG A 29 4.14 -1.55 13.58
CA ARG A 29 2.69 -1.55 13.85
C ARG A 29 2.02 -0.27 13.38
N TRP A 30 2.65 0.89 13.61
CA TRP A 30 2.14 2.16 13.10
C TRP A 30 2.19 2.23 11.58
N GLY A 31 3.29 1.79 10.97
CA GLY A 31 3.41 1.72 9.51
C GLY A 31 2.29 0.89 8.89
N LEU A 32 2.07 -0.32 9.39
CA LEU A 32 1.01 -1.22 8.93
C LEU A 32 -0.40 -0.64 9.14
N ARG A 33 -0.65 0.02 10.27
CA ARG A 33 -1.94 0.69 10.54
C ARG A 33 -2.19 1.83 9.56
N LEU A 34 -1.20 2.69 9.33
CA LEU A 34 -1.33 3.80 8.37
C LEU A 34 -1.53 3.27 6.95
N SER A 35 -0.82 2.21 6.56
CA SER A 35 -1.03 1.55 5.27
C SER A 35 -2.43 1.00 5.11
N LEU A 36 -2.97 0.32 6.14
CA LEU A 36 -4.34 -0.20 6.14
C LEU A 36 -5.37 0.93 6.03
N THR A 37 -5.24 1.97 6.86
CA THR A 37 -6.16 3.11 6.85
C THR A 37 -6.14 3.81 5.49
N GLY A 38 -4.96 4.03 4.91
CA GLY A 38 -4.83 4.63 3.58
C GLY A 38 -5.47 3.81 2.48
N LEU A 39 -5.37 2.48 2.57
CA LEU A 39 -6.01 1.58 1.61
C LEU A 39 -7.54 1.61 1.70
N LEU A 40 -8.07 1.61 2.92
CA LEU A 40 -9.51 1.67 3.18
C LEU A 40 -10.10 3.00 2.71
N LEU A 41 -9.39 4.12 2.91
CA LEU A 41 -9.75 5.42 2.38
C LEU A 41 -9.81 5.43 0.85
N ASN A 42 -8.81 4.85 0.17
CA ASN A 42 -8.82 4.72 -1.29
C ASN A 42 -10.00 3.87 -1.79
N LEU A 43 -10.28 2.75 -1.11
CA LEU A 43 -11.43 1.90 -1.41
C LEU A 43 -12.75 2.66 -1.26
N ALA A 44 -12.91 3.43 -0.18
CA ALA A 44 -14.07 4.28 0.03
C ALA A 44 -14.21 5.35 -1.07
N ALA A 45 -13.10 5.99 -1.46
CA ALA A 45 -13.05 6.98 -2.55
C ALA A 45 -13.61 6.41 -3.86
N ILE A 46 -13.17 5.20 -4.21
CA ILE A 46 -13.62 4.53 -5.43
C ILE A 46 -15.10 4.17 -5.35
N VAL A 47 -15.58 3.75 -4.18
CA VAL A 47 -17.02 3.49 -4.02
C VAL A 47 -17.79 4.80 -4.19
N THR A 48 -17.34 5.92 -3.62
CA THR A 48 -18.01 7.22 -3.76
C THR A 48 -18.02 7.72 -5.20
N ASP A 49 -16.91 7.57 -5.94
CA ASP A 49 -16.82 7.92 -7.37
C ASP A 49 -17.81 7.12 -8.22
N TYR A 50 -17.86 5.79 -8.02
CA TYR A 50 -18.52 4.89 -8.97
C TYR A 50 -19.99 4.56 -8.67
N THR A 51 -20.56 5.03 -7.55
CA THR A 51 -21.89 4.56 -7.11
C THR A 51 -22.98 5.62 -7.03
N VAL A 52 -22.75 6.79 -6.41
CA VAL A 52 -23.88 7.64 -5.97
C VAL A 52 -23.70 9.15 -6.19
N PHE A 53 -22.47 9.67 -6.37
CA PHE A 53 -22.20 11.10 -6.22
C PHE A 53 -21.57 11.80 -7.42
N GLU A 54 -21.56 11.14 -8.59
CA GLU A 54 -21.00 11.68 -9.84
C GLU A 54 -21.55 13.09 -10.16
N GLY A 55 -20.66 14.05 -10.34
CA GLY A 55 -20.90 15.48 -10.58
C GLY A 55 -21.15 16.33 -9.32
N THR A 56 -20.90 15.86 -8.11
CA THR A 56 -21.23 16.59 -6.86
C THR A 56 -20.01 16.97 -6.02
N LEU A 57 -20.17 17.96 -5.13
CA LEU A 57 -19.13 18.34 -4.15
C LEU A 57 -18.68 17.18 -3.23
N VAL A 58 -19.52 16.14 -3.10
CA VAL A 58 -19.20 14.93 -2.33
C VAL A 58 -18.21 14.05 -3.09
N GLU A 59 -18.25 14.02 -4.42
CA GLU A 59 -17.27 13.35 -5.27
C GLU A 59 -15.91 14.05 -5.17
N ASP A 60 -15.86 15.39 -5.33
CA ASP A 60 -14.62 16.17 -5.20
C ASP A 60 -13.96 15.97 -3.83
N GLY A 61 -14.78 15.98 -2.76
CA GLY A 61 -14.32 15.69 -1.40
C GLY A 61 -13.87 14.24 -1.23
N GLY A 62 -14.58 13.29 -1.83
CA GLY A 62 -14.25 11.86 -1.85
C GLY A 62 -12.91 11.60 -2.54
N PHE A 63 -12.64 12.27 -3.66
CA PHE A 63 -11.36 12.21 -4.35
C PHE A 63 -10.23 12.79 -3.51
N LEU A 64 -10.41 14.00 -2.96
CA LEU A 64 -9.36 14.67 -2.18
C LEU A 64 -9.01 13.88 -0.90
N VAL A 65 -10.02 13.48 -0.13
CA VAL A 65 -9.84 12.81 1.17
C VAL A 65 -9.58 11.32 1.00
N GLY A 66 -10.31 10.67 0.09
CA GLY A 66 -10.18 9.24 -0.11
C GLY A 66 -8.93 8.88 -0.92
N THR A 67 -8.72 9.54 -2.06
CA THR A 67 -7.61 9.21 -2.96
C THR A 67 -6.30 9.85 -2.51
N LEU A 68 -6.22 11.18 -2.36
CA LEU A 68 -4.93 11.83 -2.04
C LEU A 68 -4.47 11.54 -0.62
N LEU A 69 -5.32 11.78 0.38
CA LEU A 69 -4.95 11.49 1.77
C LEU A 69 -4.81 9.98 2.01
N GLY A 70 -5.64 9.15 1.38
CA GLY A 70 -5.47 7.70 1.44
C GLY A 70 -4.12 7.25 0.86
N LEU A 71 -3.70 7.78 -0.28
CA LEU A 71 -2.44 7.43 -0.92
C LEU A 71 -1.23 7.97 -0.13
N LEU A 72 -1.36 9.14 0.49
CA LEU A 72 -0.37 9.68 1.42
C LEU A 72 -0.18 8.76 2.64
N LEU A 73 -1.28 8.37 3.30
CA LEU A 73 -1.25 7.46 4.43
C LEU A 73 -0.67 6.10 4.05
N LEU A 74 -1.04 5.57 2.88
CA LEU A 74 -0.50 4.33 2.35
C LEU A 74 1.01 4.43 2.17
N THR A 75 1.49 5.53 1.58
CA THR A 75 2.90 5.73 1.28
C THR A 75 3.72 5.94 2.55
N VAL A 76 3.28 6.81 3.46
CA VAL A 76 3.96 7.05 4.74
C VAL A 76 3.97 5.80 5.60
N GLY A 77 2.84 5.09 5.69
CA GLY A 77 2.74 3.83 6.42
C GLY A 77 3.67 2.76 5.87
N SER A 78 3.73 2.67 4.54
CA SER A 78 4.61 1.76 3.83
C SER A 78 6.08 2.06 4.14
N ILE A 79 6.51 3.32 4.00
CA ILE A 79 7.89 3.74 4.31
C ILE A 79 8.25 3.40 5.76
N LEU A 80 7.37 3.70 6.72
CA LEU A 80 7.59 3.38 8.13
C LEU A 80 7.74 1.87 8.36
N ALA A 81 6.89 1.04 7.72
CA ALA A 81 6.99 -0.41 7.79
C ALA A 81 8.30 -0.93 7.14
N GLY A 82 8.68 -0.40 5.98
CA GLY A 82 9.94 -0.73 5.29
C GLY A 82 11.17 -0.40 6.12
N ILE A 83 11.23 0.79 6.74
CA ILE A 83 12.32 1.20 7.64
C ILE A 83 12.39 0.25 8.84
N ALA A 84 11.25 -0.09 9.44
CA ALA A 84 11.21 -0.99 10.59
C ALA A 84 11.70 -2.40 10.24
N TRP A 85 11.39 -2.88 9.03
CA TRP A 85 11.91 -4.15 8.53
C TRP A 85 13.39 -4.15 8.20
N LEU A 86 13.92 -3.09 7.58
CA LEU A 86 15.36 -3.00 7.34
C LEU A 86 16.18 -3.01 8.64
N ARG A 87 15.58 -2.54 9.74
CA ARG A 87 16.19 -2.55 11.08
C ARG A 87 15.98 -3.87 11.84
N SER A 88 15.17 -4.79 11.33
CA SER A 88 14.85 -6.06 12.00
C SER A 88 15.76 -7.19 11.50
N PRO A 89 16.49 -7.89 12.38
CA PRO A 89 17.31 -9.03 11.98
C PRO A 89 16.43 -10.17 11.43
N GLY A 90 16.81 -10.72 10.27
CA GLY A 90 16.05 -11.79 9.59
C GLY A 90 14.86 -11.34 8.74
N ALA A 91 14.65 -10.03 8.57
CA ALA A 91 13.57 -9.53 7.72
C ALA A 91 13.93 -9.55 6.21
N PRO A 92 12.92 -9.71 5.31
CA PRO A 92 13.10 -9.65 3.87
C PRO A 92 13.55 -8.27 3.38
N ARG A 93 14.88 -8.09 3.23
CA ARG A 93 15.48 -6.83 2.80
C ARG A 93 14.97 -6.35 1.45
N LEU A 94 14.78 -7.26 0.48
CA LEU A 94 14.32 -6.91 -0.87
C LEU A 94 12.92 -6.31 -0.84
N GLY A 95 12.00 -6.95 -0.12
CA GLY A 95 10.64 -6.45 0.06
C GLY A 95 10.59 -5.11 0.78
N ALA A 96 11.38 -4.96 1.85
CA ALA A 96 11.48 -3.70 2.59
C ALA A 96 12.05 -2.56 1.73
N TRP A 97 13.04 -2.83 0.88
CA TRP A 97 13.57 -1.86 -0.08
C TRP A 97 12.55 -1.46 -1.14
N LEU A 98 11.80 -2.41 -1.69
CA LEU A 98 10.75 -2.10 -2.66
C LEU A 98 9.67 -1.18 -2.06
N VAL A 99 9.28 -1.43 -0.81
CA VAL A 99 8.34 -0.57 -0.08
C VAL A 99 8.92 0.84 0.15
N LEU A 100 10.20 0.93 0.48
CA LEU A 100 10.88 2.20 0.76
C LEU A 100 11.11 3.03 -0.50
N LEU A 101 11.34 2.34 -1.62
CA LEU A 101 11.47 2.92 -2.94
C LEU A 101 10.11 3.10 -3.64
N ALA A 102 9.00 3.11 -2.91
CA ALA A 102 7.68 3.30 -3.51
C ALA A 102 7.59 4.59 -4.33
N ILE A 103 8.02 5.74 -3.78
CA ILE A 103 7.98 7.01 -4.50
C ILE A 103 8.97 7.04 -5.68
N PRO A 104 10.27 6.73 -5.51
CA PRO A 104 11.20 6.67 -6.63
C PRO A 104 10.80 5.65 -7.72
N GLY A 105 10.30 4.48 -7.31
CA GLY A 105 9.85 3.43 -8.20
C GLY A 105 8.62 3.84 -8.99
N MET A 106 7.69 4.57 -8.36
CA MET A 106 6.55 5.16 -9.05
C MET A 106 7.01 6.18 -10.11
N VAL A 107 7.94 7.07 -9.77
CA VAL A 107 8.50 8.04 -10.73
C VAL A 107 9.20 7.33 -11.89
N LEU A 108 10.01 6.32 -11.59
CA LEU A 108 10.74 5.54 -12.61
C LEU A 108 9.79 4.85 -13.59
N LEU A 109 8.76 4.18 -13.08
CA LEU A 109 7.74 3.54 -13.93
C LEU A 109 6.98 4.58 -14.78
N GLY A 110 6.74 5.79 -14.24
CA GLY A 110 6.18 6.90 -15.00
C GLY A 110 7.07 7.30 -16.19
N ILE A 111 8.37 7.48 -15.94
CA ILE A 111 9.38 7.82 -16.96
C ILE A 111 9.49 6.73 -18.04
N LEU A 112 9.40 5.46 -17.64
CA LEU A 112 9.47 4.30 -18.55
C LEU A 112 8.23 4.13 -19.45
N GLY A 113 7.29 5.07 -19.44
CA GLY A 113 6.09 5.04 -20.28
C GLY A 113 4.94 4.23 -19.70
N PHE A 114 5.06 3.71 -18.48
CA PHE A 114 3.97 3.04 -17.77
C PHE A 114 3.02 4.01 -17.05
N GLY A 115 3.23 5.33 -17.20
CA GLY A 115 2.43 6.38 -16.56
C GLY A 115 0.93 6.29 -16.81
N ASN A 116 0.51 5.77 -17.97
CA ASN A 116 -0.90 5.62 -18.35
C ASN A 116 -1.54 4.32 -17.87
N LEU A 117 -0.81 3.45 -17.15
CA LEU A 117 -1.44 2.24 -16.62
C LEU A 117 -2.48 2.63 -15.57
N PRO A 118 -3.72 2.12 -15.64
CA PRO A 118 -4.82 2.47 -14.74
C PRO A 118 -4.60 2.05 -13.27
N SER A 119 -3.41 1.56 -12.92
CA SER A 119 -3.04 1.19 -11.56
C SER A 119 -1.59 1.49 -11.19
N MET A 120 -0.97 2.44 -11.88
CA MET A 120 0.47 2.68 -11.88
C MET A 120 1.09 2.87 -10.47
N PRO A 121 0.52 3.65 -9.53
CA PRO A 121 1.00 3.74 -8.15
C PRO A 121 0.87 2.43 -7.36
N VAL A 122 -0.26 1.75 -7.55
CA VAL A 122 -0.65 0.57 -6.79
C VAL A 122 0.15 -0.66 -7.24
N ALA A 123 0.54 -0.73 -8.51
CA ALA A 123 1.32 -1.83 -9.06
C ALA A 123 2.67 -1.99 -8.35
N TRP A 124 3.36 -0.88 -8.05
CA TRP A 124 4.62 -0.94 -7.30
C TRP A 124 4.41 -1.47 -5.89
N PHE A 125 3.36 -0.99 -5.20
CA PHE A 125 2.99 -1.54 -3.90
C PHE A 125 2.68 -3.04 -4.01
N CYS A 126 1.90 -3.48 -4.98
CA CYS A 126 1.60 -4.90 -5.18
C CYS A 126 2.89 -5.74 -5.31
N LEU A 127 3.86 -5.30 -6.10
CA LEU A 127 5.15 -6.00 -6.24
C LEU A 127 5.92 -6.04 -4.92
N ALA A 128 5.98 -4.91 -4.22
CA ALA A 128 6.66 -4.81 -2.94
C ALA A 128 6.05 -5.77 -1.91
N TRP A 129 4.72 -5.75 -1.78
CA TRP A 129 3.97 -6.59 -0.84
C TRP A 129 3.98 -8.07 -1.23
N LEU A 130 3.99 -8.42 -2.52
CA LEU A 130 4.17 -9.80 -2.99
C LEU A 130 5.55 -10.34 -2.65
N ALA A 131 6.61 -9.54 -2.85
CA ALA A 131 7.96 -9.93 -2.47
C ALA A 131 8.08 -10.18 -0.95
N LEU A 132 7.38 -9.38 -0.15
CA LEU A 132 7.31 -9.53 1.31
C LEU A 132 6.54 -10.77 1.74
N GLY A 133 5.32 -10.95 1.22
CA GLY A 133 4.48 -12.10 1.51
C GLY A 133 5.13 -13.41 1.07
N GLY A 134 5.72 -13.43 -0.14
CA GLY A 134 6.41 -14.60 -0.67
C GLY A 134 7.59 -15.04 0.20
N TYR A 135 8.34 -14.10 0.76
CA TYR A 135 9.40 -14.43 1.71
C TYR A 135 8.85 -15.00 3.03
N LEU A 136 7.80 -14.38 3.57
CA LEU A 136 7.19 -14.83 4.84
C LEU A 136 6.58 -16.24 4.73
N VAL A 137 6.05 -16.61 3.56
CA VAL A 137 5.52 -17.96 3.31
C VAL A 137 6.65 -18.99 3.15
N ARG A 138 7.77 -18.62 2.52
CA ARG A 138 8.92 -19.52 2.28
C ARG A 138 9.83 -19.68 3.49
N SER A 139 9.83 -18.69 4.37
CA SER A 139 10.60 -18.68 5.62
C SER A 139 9.65 -18.64 6.82
N PRO A 140 8.82 -19.67 7.04
CA PRO A 140 8.04 -19.77 8.26
C PRO A 140 9.03 -19.99 9.41
N ALA A 141 9.25 -18.95 10.20
CA ALA A 141 10.06 -19.00 11.40
C ALA A 141 9.36 -19.79 12.51
#